data_AF-A0A3A6UW84-F1
#
_entry.id   AF-A0A3A6UW84-F1
#
_cell.length_a   1.000
_cell.length_b   1.000
_cell.length_c   1.000
_cell.angle_alpha   90.00
_cell.angle_beta   90.00
_cell.angle_gamma   90.00
#
_symmetry.space_group_name_H-M   'P 1'
#
loop_
_entity.id
_entity.type
_entity.pdbx_description
1 polymer ?
#
loop_
_entity_poly.entity_id
_entity_poly.type
_entity_poly.pdbx_seq_one_letter_code
_entity_poly.pdbx_strand_id
1 'polypeptide(L)'
;MLSATGLKIIFAVSIFIVILIAGWYPFKKRLKDDKHIDFPIGETLATGVFLGAALLHMLPESNTLFKEMGYNYPFAFIITGVVFLIFLWFEHLGKELYHHHDAEHPAFAILAWAMLSVHSLMLGAALGFTQYNSMIIMLFLAIITHKWAESLAIAIQLNKSSMSTRKSMVFFFFFSLMTPLGIYFGWYFGHGVETHSLFDPILIAASAGTFLYLGTLHGLERCVMVERCCNLSDFSFVIIGFLLMASVAIYV
;
A
#
# COMPACT_ATOMS: atom_id res chain seq x y z
N MET A 1 -19.69 -4.76 26.29
CA MET A 1 -18.43 -4.57 25.52
C MET A 1 -18.47 -5.48 24.30
N LEU A 2 -18.07 -5.02 23.12
CA LEU A 2 -17.98 -5.88 21.93
C LEU A 2 -16.92 -6.97 22.16
N SER A 3 -17.20 -8.20 21.71
CA SER A 3 -16.21 -9.29 21.73
C SER A 3 -15.10 -9.02 20.70
N ALA A 4 -13.90 -9.58 20.94
CA ALA A 4 -12.79 -9.48 20.01
C ALA A 4 -13.17 -9.94 18.58
N THR A 5 -13.93 -11.04 18.48
CA THR A 5 -14.48 -11.52 17.20
C THR A 5 -15.42 -10.51 16.57
N GLY A 6 -16.30 -9.88 17.35
CA GLY A 6 -17.20 -8.83 16.86
C GLY A 6 -16.45 -7.63 16.30
N LEU A 7 -15.38 -7.19 16.98
CA LEU A 7 -14.51 -6.11 16.48
C LEU A 7 -13.82 -6.49 15.17
N LYS A 8 -13.25 -7.70 15.08
CA LYS A 8 -12.59 -8.19 13.86
C LYS A 8 -13.52 -8.18 12.65
N ILE A 9 -14.77 -8.62 12.81
CA ILE A 9 -15.77 -8.62 11.74
C ILE A 9 -16.11 -7.19 11.31
N ILE A 10 -16.40 -6.30 12.28
CA ILE A 10 -16.73 -4.90 11.98
C ILE A 10 -15.57 -4.24 11.23
N PHE A 11 -14.34 -4.41 11.72
CA PHE A 11 -13.15 -3.82 11.11
C PHE A 11 -12.83 -4.39 9.74
N ALA A 12 -13.01 -5.70 9.52
CA ALA A 12 -12.88 -6.30 8.19
C ALA A 12 -13.86 -5.68 7.19
N VAL A 13 -15.13 -5.51 7.58
CA VAL A 13 -16.16 -4.88 6.73
C VAL A 13 -15.86 -3.40 6.50
N SER A 14 -15.48 -2.66 7.54
CA SER A 14 -15.12 -1.24 7.42
C SER A 14 -13.93 -1.02 6.49
N ILE A 15 -12.87 -1.82 6.63
CA ILE A 15 -11.69 -1.76 5.75
C ILE A 15 -12.09 -2.08 4.30
N PHE A 16 -12.87 -3.14 4.10
CA PHE A 16 -13.34 -3.53 2.77
C PHE A 16 -14.13 -2.39 2.08
N ILE A 17 -15.04 -1.75 2.83
CA ILE A 17 -15.81 -0.61 2.33
C ILE A 17 -14.89 0.56 1.98
N VAL A 18 -13.91 0.89 2.83
CA VAL A 18 -12.95 1.98 2.55
C VAL A 18 -12.13 1.70 1.31
N ILE A 19 -11.66 0.47 1.10
CA ILE A 19 -10.95 0.07 -0.12
C ILE A 19 -11.87 0.29 -1.33
N LEU A 20 -13.08 -0.25 -1.30
CA LEU A 20 -14.01 -0.10 -2.44
C LEU A 20 -14.32 1.38 -2.75
N ILE A 21 -14.59 2.21 -1.74
CA ILE A 21 -14.88 3.63 -1.93
C ILE A 21 -13.68 4.37 -2.52
N ALA A 22 -12.48 4.16 -1.97
CA ALA A 22 -11.27 4.83 -2.42
C ALA A 22 -10.90 4.44 -3.86
N GLY A 23 -11.06 3.17 -4.24
CA GLY A 23 -10.75 2.71 -5.60
C GLY A 23 -11.88 2.87 -6.63
N TRP A 24 -13.15 3.02 -6.20
CA TRP A 24 -14.29 3.17 -7.13
C TRP A 24 -14.16 4.39 -8.03
N TYR A 25 -13.63 5.49 -7.50
CA TYR A 25 -13.60 6.77 -8.20
C TYR A 25 -12.72 6.77 -9.47
N PRO A 26 -11.48 6.22 -9.44
CA PRO A 26 -10.69 5.97 -10.66
C PRO A 26 -11.43 5.14 -11.73
N PHE A 27 -12.09 4.05 -11.35
CA PHE A 27 -12.81 3.18 -12.29
C PHE A 27 -14.04 3.85 -12.90
N LYS A 28 -14.84 4.56 -12.09
CA LYS A 28 -16.02 5.30 -12.57
C LYS A 28 -15.64 6.32 -13.64
N LYS A 29 -14.49 6.96 -13.49
CA LYS A 29 -14.05 8.02 -14.40
C LYS A 29 -13.47 7.47 -15.70
N ARG A 30 -12.71 6.36 -15.65
CA ARG A 30 -12.24 5.65 -16.85
C ARG A 30 -13.40 5.18 -17.75
N LEU A 31 -14.50 4.74 -17.15
CA LEU A 31 -15.71 4.35 -17.89
C LEU A 31 -16.44 5.52 -18.57
N LYS A 32 -16.22 6.77 -18.13
CA LYS A 32 -16.99 7.92 -18.59
C LYS A 32 -16.28 8.72 -19.69
N ASP A 33 -14.98 8.99 -19.53
CA ASP A 33 -14.30 9.99 -20.36
C ASP A 33 -13.20 9.41 -21.27
N ASP A 34 -12.91 8.10 -21.21
CA ASP A 34 -11.86 7.36 -21.96
C ASP A 34 -10.44 8.00 -21.93
N LYS A 35 -10.28 9.09 -21.15
CA LYS A 35 -9.08 9.89 -20.97
C LYS A 35 -8.56 9.78 -19.54
N HIS A 36 -7.24 9.79 -19.41
CA HIS A 36 -6.55 9.84 -18.12
C HIS A 36 -6.70 11.26 -17.57
N ILE A 37 -7.32 11.40 -16.39
CA ILE A 37 -7.46 12.70 -15.72
C ILE A 37 -6.80 12.56 -14.35
N ASP A 38 -5.81 13.43 -14.10
CA ASP A 38 -5.05 13.49 -12.85
C ASP A 38 -5.96 13.77 -11.64
N PHE A 39 -5.67 13.12 -10.51
CA PHE A 39 -6.33 13.39 -9.23
C PHE A 39 -5.38 14.12 -8.28
N PRO A 40 -5.10 15.42 -8.50
CA PRO A 40 -3.95 16.09 -7.88
C PRO A 40 -3.97 16.03 -6.36
N ILE A 41 -5.09 16.34 -5.70
CA ILE A 41 -5.16 16.36 -4.22
C ILE A 41 -5.10 14.95 -3.60
N GLY A 42 -5.85 13.99 -4.17
CA GLY A 42 -5.89 12.62 -3.65
C GLY A 42 -4.58 11.87 -3.87
N GLU A 43 -3.96 12.04 -5.04
CA GLU A 43 -2.67 11.42 -5.38
C GLU A 43 -1.52 12.05 -4.58
N THR A 44 -1.48 13.37 -4.40
CA THR A 44 -0.45 14.04 -3.57
C THR A 44 -0.56 13.65 -2.10
N LEU A 45 -1.77 13.62 -1.55
CA LEU A 45 -1.98 13.17 -0.16
C LEU A 45 -1.59 11.70 0.00
N ALA A 46 -2.01 10.83 -0.92
CA ALA A 46 -1.62 9.42 -0.92
C ALA A 46 -0.10 9.25 -1.02
N THR A 47 0.57 10.03 -1.88
CA THR A 47 2.04 10.02 -2.03
C THR A 47 2.75 10.30 -0.70
N GLY A 48 2.29 11.31 0.04
CA GLY A 48 2.79 11.60 1.39
C GLY A 48 2.57 10.46 2.38
N VAL A 49 1.38 9.85 2.34
CA VAL A 49 1.04 8.68 3.16
C VAL A 49 1.93 7.47 2.81
N PHE A 50 2.19 7.21 1.54
CA PHE A 50 3.08 6.14 1.08
C PHE A 50 4.51 6.33 1.59
N LEU A 51 5.04 7.54 1.46
CA LEU A 51 6.36 7.90 1.96
C LEU A 51 6.46 7.72 3.48
N GLY A 52 5.44 8.19 4.21
CA GLY A 52 5.37 8.04 5.66
C GLY A 52 5.24 6.58 6.10
N ALA A 53 4.38 5.79 5.47
CA ALA A 53 4.20 4.36 5.76
C ALA A 53 5.48 3.56 5.51
N ALA A 54 6.18 3.83 4.41
CA ALA A 54 7.47 3.19 4.12
C ALA A 54 8.51 3.49 5.19
N LEU A 55 8.73 4.77 5.50
CA LEU A 55 9.86 5.23 6.32
C LEU A 55 9.61 5.14 7.83
N LEU A 56 8.37 5.34 8.27
CA LEU A 56 8.04 5.49 9.70
C LEU A 56 7.38 4.24 10.30
N HIS A 57 6.89 3.32 9.47
CA HIS A 57 6.20 2.12 9.94
C HIS A 57 6.91 0.85 9.45
N MET A 58 6.92 0.59 8.15
CA MET A 58 7.29 -0.72 7.61
C MET A 58 8.81 -0.98 7.65
N LEU A 59 9.63 -0.01 7.23
CA LEU A 59 11.08 -0.17 7.26
C LEU A 59 11.62 -0.29 8.70
N PRO A 60 11.20 0.55 9.67
CA PRO A 60 11.57 0.36 11.08
C PRO A 60 11.13 -0.99 11.64
N GLU A 61 9.89 -1.41 11.40
CA GLU A 61 9.33 -2.68 11.88
C GLU A 61 10.09 -3.90 11.33
N SER A 62 10.38 -3.92 10.02
CA SER A 62 11.20 -4.98 9.45
C SER A 62 12.60 -5.02 10.10
N ASN A 63 13.20 -3.86 10.36
CA ASN A 63 14.51 -3.78 10.99
C ASN A 63 14.49 -4.25 12.46
N THR A 64 13.44 -3.96 13.23
CA THR A 64 13.30 -4.51 14.59
C THR A 64 13.14 -6.02 14.56
N LEU A 65 12.32 -6.56 13.66
CA LEU A 65 12.13 -8.00 13.49
C LEU A 65 13.44 -8.73 13.14
N PHE A 66 14.26 -8.19 12.21
CA PHE A 66 15.58 -8.77 11.92
C PHE A 66 16.50 -8.77 13.15
N LYS A 67 16.51 -7.68 13.93
CA LYS A 67 17.34 -7.57 15.14
C LYS A 67 16.89 -8.52 16.24
N GLU A 68 15.58 -8.67 16.44
CA GLU A 68 15.00 -9.63 17.40
C GLU A 68 15.39 -11.08 17.04
N MET A 69 15.53 -11.37 15.75
CA MET A 69 16.03 -12.66 15.25
C MET A 69 17.57 -12.79 15.27
N GLY A 70 18.30 -11.80 15.81
CA GLY A 70 19.76 -11.81 15.94
C GLY A 70 20.55 -11.29 14.73
N TYR A 71 19.87 -10.77 13.70
CA TYR A 71 20.52 -10.20 12.51
C TYR A 71 20.77 -8.69 12.70
N ASN A 72 22.00 -8.34 13.11
CA ASN A 72 22.42 -6.94 13.27
C ASN A 72 22.81 -6.22 11.97
N TYR A 73 22.95 -6.97 10.87
CA TYR A 73 23.25 -6.43 9.56
C TYR A 73 21.98 -5.78 8.95
N PRO A 74 22.06 -4.67 8.18
CA PRO A 74 20.90 -3.87 7.77
C PRO A 74 20.09 -4.51 6.61
N PHE A 75 19.66 -5.77 6.76
CA PHE A 75 18.92 -6.51 5.74
C PHE A 75 17.61 -5.81 5.33
N ALA A 76 16.87 -5.25 6.29
CA ALA A 76 15.64 -4.50 5.99
C ALA A 76 15.89 -3.38 4.98
N PHE A 77 16.96 -2.60 5.16
CA PHE A 77 17.32 -1.48 4.29
C PHE A 77 17.78 -1.94 2.92
N ILE A 78 18.57 -3.03 2.86
CA ILE A 78 19.04 -3.61 1.60
C ILE A 78 17.86 -4.12 0.77
N ILE A 79 16.96 -4.90 1.39
CA ILE A 79 15.79 -5.46 0.71
C ILE A 79 14.87 -4.32 0.22
N THR A 80 14.62 -3.33 1.06
CA THR A 80 13.86 -2.12 0.69
C THR A 80 14.47 -1.43 -0.53
N GLY A 81 15.79 -1.20 -0.52
CA GLY A 81 16.51 -0.56 -1.62
C GLY A 81 16.51 -1.39 -2.90
N VAL A 82 16.70 -2.71 -2.80
CA VAL A 82 16.66 -3.62 -3.96
C VAL A 82 15.27 -3.61 -4.61
N VAL A 83 14.20 -3.70 -3.82
CA VAL A 83 12.84 -3.66 -4.37
C VAL A 83 12.54 -2.30 -5.00
N PHE A 84 12.92 -1.20 -4.35
CA PHE A 84 12.82 0.14 -4.92
C PHE A 84 13.47 0.24 -6.31
N LEU A 85 14.71 -0.26 -6.43
CA LEU A 85 15.46 -0.24 -7.68
C LEU A 85 14.85 -1.16 -8.75
N ILE A 86 14.29 -2.31 -8.36
CA ILE A 86 13.57 -3.20 -9.27
C ILE A 86 12.35 -2.49 -9.87
N PHE A 87 11.55 -1.79 -9.05
CA PHE A 87 10.41 -1.03 -9.54
C PHE A 87 10.83 0.09 -10.50
N LEU A 88 11.91 0.82 -10.17
CA LEU A 88 12.49 1.84 -11.04
C LEU A 88 12.93 1.25 -12.38
N TRP A 89 13.60 0.10 -12.35
CA TRP A 89 14.03 -0.59 -13.56
C TRP A 89 12.85 -1.04 -14.42
N PHE A 90 11.78 -1.58 -13.82
CA PHE A 90 10.57 -1.97 -14.55
C PHE A 90 9.83 -0.78 -15.17
N GLU A 91 9.76 0.36 -14.49
CA GLU A 91 9.16 1.57 -15.06
C GLU A 91 10.00 2.10 -16.25
N HIS A 92 11.32 2.15 -16.10
CA HIS A 92 12.20 2.57 -17.19
C HIS A 92 12.16 1.62 -18.40
N LEU A 93 12.20 0.31 -18.15
CA LEU A 93 12.04 -0.71 -19.19
C LEU A 93 10.68 -0.60 -19.89
N GLY A 94 9.62 -0.31 -19.13
CA GLY A 94 8.28 -0.07 -19.67
C GLY A 94 8.24 1.14 -20.60
N LYS A 95 8.86 2.27 -20.20
CA LYS A 95 8.98 3.49 -21.02
C LYS A 95 9.76 3.22 -22.32
N GLU A 96 10.88 2.48 -22.26
CA GLU A 96 11.73 2.22 -23.42
C GLU A 96 11.13 1.21 -24.43
N LEU A 97 10.43 0.18 -23.95
CA LEU A 97 9.81 -0.81 -24.84
C LEU A 97 8.54 -0.28 -25.52
N TYR A 98 7.88 0.74 -24.95
CA TYR A 98 6.61 1.28 -25.42
C TYR A 98 6.72 2.78 -25.76
N HIS A 99 7.54 3.10 -26.76
CA HIS A 99 7.68 4.48 -27.28
C HIS A 99 6.46 5.00 -28.08
N HIS A 100 5.39 4.21 -28.27
CA HIS A 100 4.30 4.54 -29.20
C HIS A 100 2.88 4.57 -28.62
N HIS A 101 2.66 4.29 -27.34
CA HIS A 101 1.31 4.33 -26.73
C HIS A 101 1.38 4.93 -25.32
N ASP A 102 0.50 5.88 -24.99
CA ASP A 102 0.38 6.56 -23.69
C ASP A 102 -0.01 5.64 -22.50
N ALA A 103 0.13 4.31 -22.63
CA ALA A 103 -0.29 3.32 -21.65
C ALA A 103 0.89 2.54 -21.08
N GLU A 104 0.91 2.35 -19.76
CA GLU A 104 2.00 1.62 -19.10
C GLU A 104 1.92 0.11 -19.32
N HIS A 105 3.10 -0.53 -19.38
CA HIS A 105 3.18 -1.98 -19.47
C HIS A 105 2.56 -2.65 -18.22
N PRO A 106 1.72 -3.69 -18.38
CA PRO A 106 0.97 -4.28 -17.27
C PRO A 106 1.85 -4.94 -16.21
N ALA A 107 3.10 -5.31 -16.55
CA ALA A 107 4.02 -5.94 -15.60
C ALA A 107 4.22 -5.09 -14.34
N PHE A 108 4.37 -3.78 -14.49
CA PHE A 108 4.55 -2.86 -13.37
C PHE A 108 3.32 -2.84 -12.45
N ALA A 109 2.12 -2.71 -13.03
CA ALA A 109 0.86 -2.74 -12.27
C ALA A 109 0.60 -4.09 -11.60
N ILE A 110 0.93 -5.20 -12.27
CA ILE A 110 0.79 -6.56 -11.72
C ILE A 110 1.78 -6.79 -10.57
N LEU A 111 3.03 -6.33 -10.71
CA LEU A 111 4.05 -6.45 -9.67
C LEU A 111 3.63 -5.67 -8.41
N ALA A 112 3.19 -4.42 -8.57
CA ALA A 112 2.68 -3.62 -7.47
C ALA A 112 1.45 -4.27 -6.82
N TRP A 113 0.50 -4.73 -7.63
CA TRP A 113 -0.68 -5.46 -7.15
C TRP A 113 -0.30 -6.69 -6.33
N ALA A 114 0.67 -7.49 -6.78
CA ALA A 114 1.10 -8.70 -6.09
C ALA A 114 1.74 -8.39 -4.74
N MET A 115 2.70 -7.45 -4.71
CA MET A 115 3.40 -7.06 -3.47
C MET A 115 2.44 -6.46 -2.45
N LEU A 116 1.58 -5.53 -2.89
CA LEU A 116 0.59 -4.87 -2.04
C LEU A 116 -0.51 -5.84 -1.58
N SER A 117 -0.90 -6.83 -2.39
CA SER A 117 -1.84 -7.89 -1.99
C SER A 117 -1.28 -8.77 -0.88
N VAL A 118 -0.02 -9.21 -0.99
CA VAL A 118 0.64 -10.00 0.05
C VAL A 118 0.78 -9.20 1.35
N HIS A 119 1.22 -7.94 1.25
CA HIS A 119 1.27 -7.02 2.38
C HIS A 119 -0.09 -6.85 3.06
N SER A 120 -1.14 -6.62 2.26
CA SER A 120 -2.53 -6.49 2.72
C SER A 120 -3.04 -7.72 3.47
N LEU A 121 -2.64 -8.92 3.02
CA LEU A 121 -3.00 -10.19 3.63
C LEU A 121 -2.31 -10.36 4.99
N MET A 122 -1.01 -10.06 5.06
CA MET A 122 -0.23 -10.14 6.30
C MET A 122 -0.72 -9.15 7.37
N LEU A 123 -0.97 -7.90 6.98
CA LEU A 123 -1.56 -6.89 7.88
C LEU A 123 -2.92 -7.35 8.42
N GLY A 124 -3.77 -7.90 7.55
CA GLY A 124 -5.04 -8.48 7.97
C GLY A 124 -4.84 -9.61 8.96
N ALA A 125 -3.90 -10.52 8.69
CA ALA A 125 -3.59 -11.64 9.57
C ALA A 125 -3.11 -11.19 10.96
N ALA A 126 -2.24 -10.18 11.03
CA ALA A 126 -1.78 -9.60 12.30
C ALA A 126 -2.95 -9.08 13.17
N LEU A 127 -3.89 -8.34 12.57
CA LEU A 127 -5.11 -7.91 13.26
C LEU A 127 -5.99 -9.11 13.67
N GLY A 128 -6.09 -10.12 12.80
CA GLY A 128 -6.82 -11.35 13.06
C GLY A 128 -6.26 -12.19 14.22
N PHE A 129 -4.94 -12.25 14.36
CA PHE A 129 -4.24 -12.98 15.43
C PHE A 129 -4.38 -12.32 16.80
N THR A 130 -4.51 -11.00 16.82
CA THR A 130 -4.55 -10.21 18.05
C THR A 130 -5.80 -10.53 18.89
N GLN A 131 -5.62 -10.81 20.18
CA GLN A 131 -6.72 -11.21 21.08
C GLN A 131 -7.22 -10.07 21.98
N TYR A 132 -6.38 -9.06 22.22
CA TYR A 132 -6.70 -7.95 23.12
C TYR A 132 -7.41 -6.83 22.37
N ASN A 133 -8.59 -6.43 22.84
CA ASN A 133 -9.41 -5.40 22.20
C ASN A 133 -8.65 -4.08 21.96
N SER A 134 -7.79 -3.66 22.90
CA SER A 134 -6.98 -2.45 22.75
C SER A 134 -6.03 -2.54 21.54
N MET A 135 -5.29 -3.64 21.42
CA MET A 135 -4.38 -3.88 20.30
C MET A 135 -5.13 -4.04 18.97
N ILE A 136 -6.29 -4.70 18.95
CA ILE A 136 -7.13 -4.81 17.73
C ILE A 136 -7.54 -3.41 17.24
N ILE A 137 -7.95 -2.52 18.16
CA ILE A 137 -8.33 -1.14 17.82
C ILE A 137 -7.11 -0.35 17.32
N MET A 138 -5.95 -0.46 17.98
CA MET A 138 -4.72 0.22 17.54
C MET A 138 -4.31 -0.22 16.13
N LEU A 139 -4.28 -1.52 15.85
CA LEU A 139 -3.96 -2.05 14.52
C LEU A 139 -4.98 -1.62 13.47
N PHE A 140 -6.27 -1.58 13.80
CA PHE A 140 -7.29 -1.07 12.88
C PHE A 140 -7.04 0.39 12.52
N LEU A 141 -6.73 1.24 13.50
CA LEU A 141 -6.42 2.66 13.28
C LEU A 141 -5.14 2.83 12.44
N ALA A 142 -4.11 2.02 12.70
CA ALA A 142 -2.88 2.01 11.91
C ALA A 142 -3.17 1.64 10.44
N ILE A 143 -3.94 0.57 10.21
CA ILE A 143 -4.31 0.10 8.87
C ILE A 143 -5.15 1.15 8.14
N ILE A 144 -6.24 1.62 8.75
CA ILE A 144 -7.19 2.51 8.06
C ILE A 144 -6.56 3.84 7.63
N THR A 145 -5.52 4.29 8.35
CA THR A 145 -4.80 5.55 8.08
C THR A 145 -4.16 5.56 6.70
N HIS A 146 -3.68 4.43 6.20
CA HIS A 146 -3.03 4.33 4.90
C HIS A 146 -3.74 3.42 3.89
N LYS A 147 -4.71 2.60 4.31
CA LYS A 147 -5.39 1.65 3.41
C LYS A 147 -6.15 2.31 2.27
N TRP A 148 -6.75 3.47 2.52
CA TRP A 148 -7.44 4.24 1.48
C TRP A 148 -6.45 4.73 0.41
N ALA A 149 -5.25 5.16 0.80
CA ALA A 149 -4.20 5.64 -0.10
C ALA A 149 -3.66 4.49 -0.96
N GLU A 150 -3.42 3.33 -0.33
CA GLU A 150 -3.01 2.10 -1.02
C GLU A 150 -4.03 1.67 -2.09
N SER A 151 -5.30 1.67 -1.71
CA SER A 151 -6.40 1.36 -2.62
C SER A 151 -6.51 2.34 -3.79
N LEU A 152 -6.36 3.65 -3.53
CA LEU A 152 -6.41 4.66 -4.55
C LEU A 152 -5.26 4.48 -5.56
N ALA A 153 -4.04 4.26 -5.08
CA ALA A 153 -2.87 4.06 -5.92
C ALA A 153 -2.98 2.81 -6.80
N ILE A 154 -3.37 1.66 -6.24
CA ILE A 154 -3.57 0.43 -7.04
C ILE A 154 -4.67 0.63 -8.09
N ALA A 155 -5.78 1.28 -7.74
CA ALA A 155 -6.84 1.56 -8.70
C ALA A 155 -6.35 2.45 -9.84
N ILE A 156 -5.54 3.47 -9.56
CA ILE A 156 -4.94 4.33 -10.59
C ILE A 156 -3.97 3.54 -11.47
N GLN A 157 -3.06 2.78 -10.85
CA GLN A 157 -2.02 2.01 -11.55
C GLN A 157 -2.61 0.93 -12.46
N LEU A 158 -3.62 0.20 -11.99
CA LEU A 158 -4.35 -0.77 -12.82
C LEU A 158 -5.10 -0.10 -13.97
N ASN A 159 -5.58 1.14 -13.79
CA ASN A 159 -6.30 1.88 -14.83
C ASN A 159 -5.41 2.56 -15.87
N LYS A 160 -4.17 2.93 -15.50
CA LYS A 160 -3.15 3.48 -16.39
C LYS A 160 -2.39 2.41 -17.19
N SER A 161 -2.45 1.16 -16.75
CA SER A 161 -1.87 0.03 -17.50
C SER A 161 -2.64 -0.27 -18.79
N SER A 162 -2.00 -0.93 -19.75
CA SER A 162 -2.63 -1.38 -21.00
C SER A 162 -3.66 -2.52 -20.82
N MET A 163 -3.98 -2.90 -19.58
CA MET A 163 -5.02 -3.88 -19.27
C MET A 163 -6.42 -3.32 -19.56
N SER A 164 -7.32 -4.17 -20.04
CA SER A 164 -8.72 -3.78 -20.21
C SER A 164 -9.38 -3.48 -18.87
N THR A 165 -10.31 -2.53 -18.84
CA THR A 165 -10.99 -2.09 -17.62
C THR A 165 -11.61 -3.24 -16.83
N ARG A 166 -12.15 -4.25 -17.51
CA ARG A 166 -12.69 -5.47 -16.87
C ARG A 166 -11.61 -6.24 -16.11
N LYS A 167 -10.41 -6.42 -16.69
CA LYS A 167 -9.29 -7.08 -16.01
C LYS A 167 -8.83 -6.23 -14.81
N SER A 168 -8.66 -4.92 -15.00
CA SER A 168 -8.27 -4.00 -13.92
C SER A 168 -9.26 -4.05 -12.73
N MET A 169 -10.57 -4.09 -12.99
CA MET A 169 -11.60 -4.24 -11.94
C MET A 169 -11.51 -5.59 -11.22
N VAL A 170 -11.24 -6.69 -11.95
CA VAL A 170 -11.08 -8.02 -11.35
C VAL A 170 -9.86 -8.06 -10.43
N PHE A 171 -8.71 -7.53 -10.87
CA PHE A 171 -7.51 -7.43 -10.03
C PHE A 171 -7.77 -6.58 -8.79
N PHE A 172 -8.43 -5.43 -8.95
CA PHE A 172 -8.79 -4.57 -7.82
C PHE A 172 -9.74 -5.25 -6.83
N PHE A 173 -10.72 -6.03 -7.31
CA PHE A 173 -11.61 -6.79 -6.46
C PHE A 173 -10.86 -7.87 -5.66
N PHE A 174 -9.90 -8.58 -6.27
CA PHE A 174 -9.07 -9.51 -5.52
C PHE A 174 -8.21 -8.81 -4.48
N PHE A 175 -7.63 -7.66 -4.81
CA PHE A 175 -6.87 -6.84 -3.86
C PHE A 175 -7.73 -6.44 -2.65
N SER A 176 -8.98 -6.02 -2.86
CA SER A 176 -9.85 -5.60 -1.76
C SER A 176 -10.22 -6.73 -0.80
N LEU A 177 -10.20 -7.98 -1.26
CA LEU A 177 -10.43 -9.15 -0.42
C LEU A 177 -9.22 -9.56 0.43
N MET A 178 -8.01 -9.10 0.12
CA MET A 178 -6.78 -9.56 0.79
C MET A 178 -6.80 -9.24 2.29
N THR A 179 -7.20 -8.03 2.70
CA THR A 179 -7.25 -7.68 4.13
C THR A 179 -8.35 -8.41 4.89
N PRO A 180 -9.61 -8.49 4.42
CA PRO A 180 -10.63 -9.33 5.05
C PRO A 180 -10.24 -10.81 5.15
N LEU A 181 -9.64 -11.37 4.09
CA LEU A 181 -9.12 -12.74 4.10
C LEU A 181 -8.00 -12.90 5.12
N GLY A 182 -7.09 -11.93 5.22
CA GLY A 182 -6.05 -11.90 6.24
C GLY A 182 -6.64 -11.95 7.64
N ILE A 183 -7.59 -11.07 7.95
CA ILE A 183 -8.27 -11.02 9.26
C ILE A 183 -8.95 -12.35 9.57
N TYR A 184 -9.63 -12.94 8.57
CA TYR A 184 -10.26 -14.25 8.72
C TYR A 184 -9.25 -15.35 9.02
N PHE A 185 -8.16 -15.45 8.25
CA PHE A 185 -7.12 -16.46 8.48
C PHE A 185 -6.43 -16.24 9.83
N GLY A 186 -6.10 -15.00 10.19
CA GLY A 186 -5.51 -14.68 11.49
C GLY A 186 -6.44 -15.05 12.65
N TRP A 187 -7.74 -14.82 12.52
CA TRP A 187 -8.72 -15.24 13.52
C TRP A 187 -8.86 -16.76 13.60
N TYR A 188 -8.87 -17.45 12.46
CA TYR A 188 -9.02 -18.91 12.39
C TYR A 188 -7.80 -19.65 12.95
N PHE A 189 -6.60 -19.20 12.60
CA PHE A 189 -5.32 -19.81 13.02
C PHE A 189 -4.75 -19.23 14.32
N GLY A 190 -5.42 -18.25 14.95
CA GLY A 190 -4.93 -17.52 16.13
C GLY A 190 -4.75 -18.31 17.42
N HIS A 191 -4.75 -19.64 17.33
CA HIS A 191 -4.33 -20.56 18.38
C HIS A 191 -3.12 -21.38 17.87
N GLY A 192 -1.90 -20.87 18.07
CA GLY A 192 -0.68 -21.70 18.01
C GLY A 192 0.26 -21.55 16.82
N VAL A 193 0.28 -20.41 16.12
CA VAL A 193 1.24 -20.17 15.03
C VAL A 193 2.13 -18.97 15.36
N GLU A 194 3.13 -19.17 16.21
CA GLU A 194 4.30 -18.27 16.25
C GLU A 194 5.31 -18.78 15.22
N THR A 195 5.28 -18.21 14.01
CA THR A 195 6.31 -18.49 13.01
C THR A 195 7.47 -17.54 13.21
N HIS A 196 8.55 -17.99 13.87
CA HIS A 196 9.86 -17.33 13.83
C HIS A 196 10.51 -17.47 12.44
N SER A 197 9.81 -17.03 11.41
CA SER A 197 10.24 -17.14 10.02
C SER A 197 10.86 -15.83 9.56
N LEU A 198 11.93 -15.91 8.78
CA LEU A 198 12.50 -14.74 8.08
C LEU A 198 11.53 -14.15 7.04
N PHE A 199 10.46 -14.87 6.73
CA PHE A 199 9.47 -14.46 5.73
C PHE A 199 8.83 -13.11 6.06
N ASP A 200 8.46 -12.89 7.33
CA ASP A 200 7.78 -11.66 7.76
C ASP A 200 8.66 -10.40 7.59
N PRO A 201 9.87 -10.33 8.16
CA PRO A 201 10.72 -9.16 7.99
C PRO A 201 11.13 -8.93 6.53
N ILE A 202 11.35 -9.99 5.73
CA ILE A 202 11.69 -9.86 4.31
C ILE A 202 10.54 -9.22 3.53
N LEU A 203 9.30 -9.71 3.72
CA LEU A 203 8.15 -9.18 3.00
C LEU A 203 7.77 -7.78 3.43
N ILE A 204 7.89 -7.44 4.72
CA ILE A 204 7.64 -6.09 5.21
C ILE A 204 8.65 -5.11 4.60
N ALA A 205 9.95 -5.44 4.55
CA ALA A 205 10.96 -4.62 3.88
C ALA A 205 10.70 -4.49 2.38
N ALA A 206 10.32 -5.59 1.72
CA ALA A 206 10.01 -5.57 0.30
C ALA A 206 8.79 -4.69 -0.01
N SER A 207 7.79 -4.73 0.86
CA SER A 207 6.60 -3.87 0.77
C SER A 207 6.98 -2.40 1.06
N ALA A 208 7.88 -2.14 2.01
CA ALA A 208 8.40 -0.79 2.27
C ALA A 208 9.11 -0.21 1.04
N GLY A 209 9.86 -1.04 0.29
CA GLY A 209 10.49 -0.63 -0.97
C GLY A 209 9.47 -0.27 -2.06
N THR A 210 8.37 -1.03 -2.14
CA THR A 210 7.24 -0.74 -3.04
C THR A 210 6.56 0.59 -2.68
N PHE A 211 6.27 0.80 -1.39
CA PHE A 211 5.66 2.03 -0.89
C PHE A 211 6.58 3.24 -1.08
N LEU A 212 7.88 3.08 -0.81
CA LEU A 212 8.87 4.14 -1.00
C LEU A 212 8.95 4.55 -2.47
N TYR A 213 8.93 3.58 -3.38
CA TYR A 213 8.92 3.85 -4.82
C TYR A 213 7.64 4.58 -5.26
N LEU A 214 6.46 4.08 -4.84
CA LEU A 214 5.17 4.72 -5.16
C LEU A 214 5.05 6.13 -4.56
N GLY A 215 5.60 6.34 -3.37
CA GLY A 215 5.59 7.62 -2.66
C GLY A 215 6.68 8.61 -3.07
N THR A 216 7.64 8.22 -3.92
CA THR A 216 8.72 9.11 -4.39
C THR A 216 8.69 9.28 -5.90
N LEU A 217 9.43 8.48 -6.66
CA LEU A 217 9.59 8.66 -8.09
C LEU A 217 8.25 8.58 -8.82
N HIS A 218 7.46 7.54 -8.57
CA HIS A 218 6.20 7.39 -9.29
C HIS A 218 5.15 8.44 -8.91
N GLY A 219 5.03 8.75 -7.60
CA GLY A 219 4.05 9.72 -7.09
C GLY A 219 4.47 11.17 -7.28
N LEU A 220 5.67 11.56 -6.83
CA LEU A 220 6.15 12.94 -6.86
C LEU A 220 6.48 13.45 -8.27
N GLU A 221 7.07 12.64 -9.15
CA GLU A 221 7.35 13.02 -10.56
C GLU A 221 6.05 13.39 -11.29
N ARG A 222 4.95 12.69 -10.98
CA ARG A 222 3.67 12.93 -11.64
C ARG A 222 2.85 14.04 -10.97
N CYS A 223 2.94 14.16 -9.65
CA CYS A 223 2.01 15.00 -8.89
C CYS A 223 2.57 16.38 -8.53
N VAL A 224 3.88 16.55 -8.38
CA VAL A 224 4.44 17.79 -7.81
C VAL A 224 5.69 18.29 -8.53
N MET A 225 6.49 17.42 -9.13
CA MET A 225 7.84 17.77 -9.56
C MET A 225 8.09 17.45 -11.03
N VAL A 226 8.45 18.52 -11.76
CA VAL A 226 9.29 18.61 -12.98
C VAL A 226 8.59 19.19 -14.22
N GLU A 227 7.32 18.89 -14.54
CA GLU A 227 6.68 19.48 -15.76
C GLU A 227 5.71 20.65 -15.53
N ARG A 228 5.09 20.78 -14.35
CA ARG A 228 4.22 21.92 -14.00
C ARG A 228 4.82 22.69 -12.81
N CYS A 229 5.66 23.68 -13.08
CA CYS A 229 6.20 24.54 -12.03
C CYS A 229 5.09 25.22 -11.21
N CYS A 230 5.25 25.16 -9.87
CA CYS A 230 4.66 26.06 -8.87
C CYS A 230 3.20 25.84 -8.46
N ASN A 231 2.79 24.64 -8.06
CA ASN A 231 1.62 24.49 -7.17
C ASN A 231 2.04 24.12 -5.74
N LEU A 232 2.48 25.10 -4.95
CA LEU A 232 2.84 24.93 -3.53
C LEU A 232 1.70 24.28 -2.70
N SER A 233 0.45 24.47 -3.14
CA SER A 233 -0.72 23.87 -2.50
C SER A 233 -0.70 22.34 -2.63
N ASP A 234 -0.28 21.81 -3.77
CA ASP A 234 -0.24 20.36 -4.04
C ASP A 234 0.87 19.69 -3.23
N PHE A 235 2.04 20.35 -3.09
CA PHE A 235 3.10 19.86 -2.22
C PHE A 235 2.69 19.86 -0.73
N SER A 236 1.86 20.82 -0.32
CA SER A 236 1.35 20.86 1.06
C SER A 236 0.55 19.60 1.41
N PHE A 237 -0.19 19.02 0.46
CA PHE A 237 -0.91 17.77 0.68
C PHE A 237 0.04 16.56 0.86
N VAL A 238 1.19 16.54 0.19
CA VAL A 238 2.23 15.52 0.45
C VAL A 238 2.73 15.63 1.89
N ILE A 239 3.02 16.85 2.37
CA ILE A 239 3.47 17.08 3.75
C ILE A 239 2.39 16.62 4.74
N ILE A 240 1.12 16.96 4.48
CA ILE A 240 0.00 16.55 5.33
C ILE A 240 -0.10 15.01 5.39
N GLY A 241 0.03 14.32 4.26
CA GLY A 241 0.00 12.86 4.20
C GLY A 241 1.14 12.21 5.00
N PHE A 242 2.34 12.77 4.90
CA PHE A 242 3.50 12.30 5.66
C PHE A 242 3.31 12.53 7.17
N LEU A 243 2.86 13.73 7.57
CA LEU A 243 2.59 14.06 8.98
C LEU A 243 1.45 13.22 9.58
N LEU A 244 0.45 12.87 8.77
CA LEU A 244 -0.61 11.96 9.18
C LEU A 244 -0.02 10.59 9.56
N MET A 245 0.87 10.03 8.74
CA MET A 245 1.57 8.78 9.09
C MET A 245 2.52 8.94 10.28
N ALA A 246 3.21 10.08 10.38
CA ALA A 246 4.08 10.35 11.53
C ALA A 246 3.31 10.42 12.84
N SER A 247 2.11 11.01 12.85
CA SER A 247 1.29 11.08 14.05
C SER A 247 0.83 9.70 14.51
N VAL A 248 0.47 8.82 13.58
CA VAL A 248 0.11 7.43 13.90
C VAL A 248 1.31 6.63 14.40
N ALA A 249 2.50 6.82 13.81
CA ALA A 249 3.73 6.15 14.24
C ALA A 249 4.19 6.50 15.66
N ILE A 250 3.66 7.56 16.29
CA ILE A 250 3.93 7.87 17.71
C ILE A 250 3.20 6.91 18.64
N TYR A 251 2.06 6.36 18.21
CA TYR A 251 1.14 5.59 19.04
C TYR A 251 1.13 4.09 18.74
N VAL A 252 1.84 3.66 17.68
CA VAL A 252 1.99 2.27 17.25
C VAL A 252 3.39 1.82 17.59
#